data_AF-A0A8S2PN34-F1
#
_entry.id   AF-A0A8S2PN34-F1
#
_cell.length_a   1.000
_cell.length_b   1.000
_cell.length_c   1.000
_cell.angle_alpha   90.00
_cell.angle_beta   90.00
_cell.angle_gamma   90.00
#
_symmetry.space_group_name_H-M   'P 1'
#
loop_
_entity.id
_entity.type
_entity.pdbx_description
1 polymer ?
#
loop_
_entity_poly.entity_id
_entity_poly.type
_entity_poly.pdbx_seq_one_letter_code
_entity_poly.pdbx_strand_id
1 'polypeptide(L)'
;MPQRIVRCSKCNEMYCSTTCYQQAMNNYHFTLCQSNENQEKDQLIRHITDLWRSVHPPPETTSISLVLKIMAMLKQTDNRLALLQELQKFSQGVQSENQQFYHKLLRKEFETQVEQLRHALEQFNEQYMQLAEFKWFLTSNGFRQLLALLGRNQQGVGTSSLALWVKNCEALSEPQQATAAAAAPATSEVSQFIDAIYTKIDDVSGEFIDCEGSGLFKLQSCLNHSCDANAEIQYLHNNSTLSVVTTRLISNNEEITINYLSECDRNRSRHSRQKLLQENYLFLCQCNRCTSESAEPDETSEEESENDMEED
;
A
#
# COMPACT_ATOMS: atom_id res chain seq x y z
N MET A 1 -19.58 -8.14 -19.81
CA MET A 1 -19.39 -9.59 -19.55
C MET A 1 -18.45 -9.69 -18.36
N PRO A 2 -18.83 -10.29 -17.22
CA PRO A 2 -17.90 -10.49 -16.11
C PRO A 2 -16.72 -11.34 -16.62
N GLN A 3 -15.49 -10.84 -16.45
CA GLN A 3 -14.30 -11.62 -16.79
C GLN A 3 -14.27 -12.86 -15.90
N ARG A 4 -14.12 -14.03 -16.52
CA ARG A 4 -14.07 -15.29 -15.79
C ARG A 4 -12.78 -15.33 -14.98
N ILE A 5 -12.90 -15.45 -13.65
CA ILE A 5 -11.76 -15.69 -12.76
C ILE A 5 -11.02 -16.94 -13.26
N VAL A 6 -9.70 -16.82 -13.41
CA VAL A 6 -8.81 -17.89 -13.86
C VAL A 6 -7.94 -18.35 -12.69
N ARG A 7 -7.67 -19.65 -12.61
CA ARG A 7 -6.82 -20.25 -11.57
C ARG A 7 -5.58 -20.86 -12.21
N CYS A 8 -4.43 -20.67 -11.58
CA CYS A 8 -3.24 -21.44 -11.94
C CYS A 8 -3.48 -22.92 -11.65
N SER A 9 -3.27 -23.80 -12.63
CA SER A 9 -3.49 -25.25 -12.45
C SER A 9 -2.51 -25.90 -11.48
N LYS A 10 -1.40 -25.23 -11.15
CA LYS A 10 -0.35 -25.76 -10.28
C LYS A 10 -0.50 -25.33 -8.82
N CYS A 11 -0.61 -24.02 -8.56
CA CYS A 11 -0.68 -23.48 -7.20
C CYS A 11 -2.06 -22.94 -6.81
N ASN A 12 -3.05 -23.01 -7.70
CA ASN A 12 -4.44 -22.56 -7.47
C ASN A 12 -4.62 -21.04 -7.24
N GLU A 13 -3.57 -20.24 -7.43
CA GLU A 13 -3.63 -18.77 -7.38
C GLU A 13 -4.69 -18.22 -8.34
N MET A 14 -5.47 -17.23 -7.89
CA MET A 14 -6.60 -16.67 -8.63
C MET A 14 -6.23 -15.38 -9.35
N TYR A 15 -6.80 -15.19 -10.54
CA TYR A 15 -6.63 -14.02 -11.38
C TYR A 15 -7.98 -13.53 -11.87
N CYS A 16 -8.20 -12.21 -11.89
CA CYS A 16 -9.46 -11.64 -12.32
C CYS A 16 -9.80 -11.90 -13.81
N SER A 17 -8.79 -12.25 -14.63
CA SER A 17 -8.98 -12.56 -16.05
C SER A 17 -7.85 -13.41 -16.63
N THR A 18 -8.09 -13.98 -17.81
CA THR A 18 -7.06 -14.67 -18.61
C THR A 18 -5.91 -13.74 -18.97
N THR A 19 -6.19 -12.47 -19.28
CA THR A 19 -5.16 -11.47 -19.61
C THR A 19 -4.25 -11.21 -18.41
N CYS A 20 -4.82 -11.01 -17.22
CA CYS A 20 -4.04 -10.81 -16.00
C CYS A 20 -3.24 -12.07 -15.63
N TYR A 21 -3.80 -13.26 -15.82
CA TYR A 21 -3.07 -14.52 -15.64
C TYR A 21 -1.87 -14.61 -16.60
N GLN A 22 -2.06 -14.35 -17.89
CA GLN A 22 -0.98 -14.38 -18.88
C GLN A 22 0.11 -13.35 -18.60
N GLN A 23 -0.27 -12.13 -18.23
CA GLN A 23 0.67 -11.08 -17.81
C GLN A 23 1.46 -11.52 -16.58
N ALA A 24 0.79 -12.05 -15.56
CA ALA A 24 1.46 -12.56 -14.36
C ALA A 24 2.40 -13.72 -14.69
N MET A 25 1.98 -14.69 -15.51
CA MET A 25 2.82 -15.80 -15.97
C MET A 25 4.10 -15.31 -16.64
N ASN A 26 3.98 -14.34 -17.54
CA ASN A 26 5.12 -13.77 -18.27
C ASN A 26 6.01 -12.90 -17.38
N ASN A 27 5.44 -12.23 -16.38
CA ASN A 27 6.18 -11.26 -15.57
C ASN A 27 6.82 -11.89 -14.34
N TYR A 28 6.12 -12.71 -13.55
CA TYR A 28 6.67 -13.18 -12.26
C TYR A 28 6.18 -14.57 -11.81
N HIS A 29 4.97 -14.95 -12.20
CA HIS A 29 4.30 -16.12 -11.63
C HIS A 29 5.00 -17.40 -12.06
N PHE A 30 5.51 -17.49 -13.29
CA PHE A 30 6.22 -18.70 -13.72
C PHE A 30 7.36 -19.08 -12.76
N THR A 31 8.11 -18.09 -12.27
CA THR A 31 9.22 -18.29 -11.33
C THR A 31 8.74 -18.53 -9.89
N LEU A 32 7.74 -17.76 -9.44
CA LEU A 32 7.25 -17.82 -8.06
C LEU A 32 6.18 -18.90 -7.81
N CYS A 33 5.65 -19.53 -8.85
CA CYS A 33 4.59 -20.52 -8.73
C CYS A 33 4.99 -21.61 -7.72
N GLN A 34 4.13 -21.80 -6.72
CA GLN A 34 4.27 -22.81 -5.67
C GLN A 34 3.58 -24.10 -6.10
N SER A 35 4.17 -24.76 -7.10
CA SER A 35 3.61 -25.94 -7.76
C SER A 35 3.85 -27.25 -7.00
N ASN A 36 4.44 -27.21 -5.79
CA ASN A 36 5.01 -28.37 -5.09
C ASN A 36 6.12 -29.11 -5.87
N GLU A 37 6.52 -28.61 -7.05
CA GLU A 37 7.63 -29.17 -7.84
C GLU A 37 8.98 -28.91 -7.16
N ASN A 38 9.09 -27.82 -6.39
CA ASN A 38 10.25 -27.49 -5.58
C ASN A 38 9.81 -27.07 -4.17
N GLN A 39 9.63 -28.06 -3.30
CA GLN A 39 9.14 -27.85 -1.93
C GLN A 39 10.06 -26.96 -1.09
N GLU A 40 11.37 -27.03 -1.29
CA GLU A 40 12.35 -26.21 -0.56
C GLU A 40 12.22 -24.72 -0.93
N LYS A 41 12.06 -24.40 -2.23
CA LYS A 41 11.76 -23.05 -2.70
C LYS A 41 10.47 -22.53 -2.08
N ASP A 42 9.42 -23.34 -2.08
CA ASP A 42 8.09 -22.96 -1.59
C ASP A 42 8.09 -22.79 -0.05
N GLN A 43 8.89 -23.57 0.67
CA GLN A 43 9.14 -23.37 2.10
C GLN A 43 9.91 -22.07 2.37
N LEU A 44 10.94 -21.75 1.58
CA LEU A 44 11.71 -20.52 1.75
C LEU A 44 10.86 -19.27 1.47
N ILE A 45 10.00 -19.29 0.44
CA ILE A 45 9.06 -18.19 0.17
C ILE A 45 8.09 -17.99 1.34
N ARG A 46 7.56 -19.08 1.92
CA ARG A 46 6.71 -19.01 3.11
C ARG A 46 7.45 -18.44 4.31
N HIS A 47 8.67 -18.91 4.56
CA HIS A 47 9.52 -18.40 5.63
C HIS A 47 9.79 -16.90 5.50
N ILE A 48 10.11 -16.40 4.30
CA ILE A 48 10.27 -14.96 4.02
C ILE A 48 8.99 -14.19 4.34
N THR A 49 7.83 -14.74 3.98
CA THR A 49 6.53 -14.12 4.25
C THR A 49 6.19 -14.10 5.74
N ASP A 50 6.54 -15.16 6.47
CA ASP A 50 6.31 -15.24 7.92
C ASP A 50 7.27 -14.32 8.70
N LEU A 51 8.52 -14.20 8.25
CA LEU A 51 9.46 -13.20 8.79
C LEU A 51 8.95 -11.77 8.55
N TRP A 52 8.37 -11.48 7.39
CA TRP A 52 7.78 -10.15 7.14
C TRP A 52 6.69 -9.79 8.14
N ARG A 53 5.79 -10.73 8.43
CA ARG A 53 4.69 -10.55 9.40
C ARG A 53 5.17 -10.29 10.83
N SER A 54 6.38 -10.75 11.18
CA SER A 54 6.96 -10.49 12.51
C SER A 54 7.64 -9.12 12.61
N VAL A 55 7.94 -8.47 11.49
CA VAL A 55 8.46 -7.10 11.42
C VAL A 55 7.29 -6.10 11.38
N HIS A 56 6.19 -6.46 10.70
CA HIS A 56 5.06 -5.56 10.47
C HIS A 56 3.75 -6.23 10.85
N PRO A 57 3.27 -6.05 12.09
CA PRO A 57 1.95 -6.52 12.47
C PRO A 57 0.87 -5.76 11.68
N PRO A 58 -0.30 -6.37 11.47
CA PRO A 58 -1.42 -5.70 10.84
C PRO A 58 -1.82 -4.39 11.54
N PRO A 59 -2.35 -3.41 10.79
CA PRO A 59 -2.61 -3.50 9.36
C PRO A 59 -1.33 -3.29 8.50
N GLU A 60 -1.03 -4.27 7.63
CA GLU A 60 0.15 -4.21 6.77
C GLU A 60 -0.03 -3.15 5.68
N THR A 61 0.63 -2.00 5.81
CA THR A 61 0.67 -0.99 4.73
C THR A 61 1.62 -1.38 3.61
N THR A 62 2.39 -2.47 3.76
CA THR A 62 3.38 -2.94 2.78
C THR A 62 3.52 -4.46 2.72
N SER A 63 3.97 -5.00 1.58
CA SER A 63 4.11 -6.44 1.37
C SER A 63 5.46 -6.83 0.78
N ILE A 64 6.15 -7.77 1.44
CA ILE A 64 7.37 -8.41 0.93
C ILE A 64 7.17 -9.11 -0.42
N SER A 65 5.92 -9.46 -0.76
CA SER A 65 5.59 -10.06 -2.05
C SER A 65 5.99 -9.18 -3.24
N LEU A 66 6.05 -7.85 -3.07
CA LEU A 66 6.54 -6.94 -4.10
C LEU A 66 8.03 -7.18 -4.40
N VAL A 67 8.86 -7.39 -3.38
CA VAL A 67 10.29 -7.72 -3.56
C VAL A 67 10.44 -9.04 -4.32
N LEU A 68 9.71 -10.08 -3.88
CA LEU A 68 9.75 -11.39 -4.54
C LEU A 68 9.31 -11.30 -6.00
N LYS A 69 8.25 -10.54 -6.29
CA LYS A 69 7.77 -10.29 -7.66
C LYS A 69 8.79 -9.52 -8.49
N ILE A 70 9.43 -8.48 -7.94
CA ILE A 70 10.50 -7.74 -8.63
C ILE A 70 11.66 -8.65 -9.00
N MET A 71 12.14 -9.49 -8.06
CA MET A 71 13.19 -10.47 -8.33
C MET A 71 12.77 -11.45 -9.42
N ALA A 72 11.55 -11.97 -9.36
CA ALA A 72 11.02 -12.85 -10.40
C ALA A 72 10.90 -12.16 -11.77
N MET A 73 10.49 -10.89 -11.80
CA MET A 73 10.46 -10.08 -13.02
C MET A 73 11.83 -9.88 -13.63
N LEU A 74 12.85 -9.59 -12.82
CA LEU A 74 14.24 -9.50 -13.26
C LEU A 74 14.75 -10.84 -13.81
N LYS A 75 14.32 -11.96 -13.22
CA LYS A 75 14.68 -13.29 -13.68
C LYS A 75 14.01 -13.69 -15.00
N GLN A 76 12.74 -13.33 -15.18
CA GLN A 76 11.94 -13.75 -16.34
C GLN A 76 12.10 -12.85 -17.57
N THR A 77 12.43 -11.57 -17.38
CA THR A 77 12.52 -10.62 -18.49
C THR A 77 13.78 -10.85 -19.34
N ASP A 78 13.60 -10.75 -20.66
CA ASP A 78 14.72 -10.71 -21.61
C ASP A 78 15.44 -9.34 -21.60
N ASN A 79 14.79 -8.29 -21.08
CA ASN A 79 15.34 -6.94 -21.02
C ASN A 79 15.42 -6.42 -19.57
N ARG A 80 16.43 -6.91 -18.85
CA ARG A 80 16.67 -6.53 -17.44
C ARG A 80 17.02 -5.06 -17.28
N LEU A 81 17.78 -4.49 -18.21
CA LEU A 81 18.21 -3.10 -18.15
C LEU A 81 17.02 -2.15 -18.17
N ALA A 82 16.04 -2.38 -19.05
CA ALA A 82 14.83 -1.57 -19.10
C ALA A 82 14.03 -1.66 -17.80
N LEU A 83 13.88 -2.85 -17.22
CA LEU A 83 13.18 -3.01 -15.94
C LEU A 83 13.91 -2.29 -14.79
N LEU A 84 15.24 -2.40 -14.72
CA LEU A 84 16.04 -1.67 -13.72
C LEU A 84 15.90 -0.15 -13.88
N GLN A 85 15.89 0.36 -15.10
CA GLN A 85 15.66 1.79 -15.38
C GLN A 85 14.26 2.25 -14.94
N GLU A 86 13.24 1.41 -15.09
CA GLU A 86 11.90 1.71 -14.58
C GLU A 86 11.87 1.71 -13.05
N LEU A 87 12.52 0.74 -12.40
CA LEU A 87 12.60 0.67 -10.93
C LEU A 87 13.36 1.84 -10.33
N GLN A 88 14.40 2.34 -11.02
CA GLN A 88 15.15 3.52 -10.59
C GLN A 88 14.29 4.79 -10.49
N LYS A 89 13.15 4.87 -11.19
CA LYS A 89 12.26 6.04 -11.11
C LYS A 89 11.62 6.20 -9.73
N PHE A 90 11.43 5.11 -9.00
CA PHE A 90 10.94 5.14 -7.60
C PHE A 90 12.03 5.53 -6.60
N SER A 91 13.30 5.60 -7.03
CA SER A 91 14.42 6.04 -6.18
C SER A 91 14.73 7.54 -6.29
N GLN A 92 14.08 8.25 -7.21
CA GLN A 92 14.24 9.70 -7.36
C GLN A 92 13.69 10.39 -6.10
N GLY A 93 14.53 11.16 -5.39
CA GLY A 93 14.18 11.79 -4.10
C GLY A 93 14.66 11.04 -2.85
N VAL A 94 15.20 9.82 -2.97
CA VAL A 94 15.82 9.11 -1.81
C VAL A 94 17.18 9.70 -1.43
N GLN A 95 17.85 10.39 -2.35
CA GLN A 95 19.20 10.93 -2.15
C GLN A 95 19.27 12.30 -1.46
N SER A 96 18.13 12.90 -1.12
CA SER A 96 18.09 14.29 -0.67
C SER A 96 17.10 14.49 0.46
N GLU A 97 17.29 13.85 1.60
CA GLU A 97 16.65 14.30 2.83
C GLU A 97 17.40 13.73 4.04
N ASN A 98 17.90 14.65 4.86
CA ASN A 98 18.56 14.52 6.16
C ASN A 98 18.65 13.11 6.78
N GLN A 99 19.86 12.74 7.24
CA GLN A 99 20.16 11.57 8.10
C GLN A 99 19.38 11.52 9.44
N GLN A 100 18.34 12.35 9.59
CA GLN A 100 17.59 12.57 10.81
C GLN A 100 16.30 11.73 10.87
N PHE A 101 15.75 11.28 9.74
CA PHE A 101 14.50 10.50 9.70
C PHE A 101 14.76 9.03 9.34
N TYR A 102 14.14 8.12 10.09
CA TYR A 102 14.15 6.69 9.83
C TYR A 102 12.74 6.25 9.47
N HIS A 103 12.60 5.46 8.41
CA HIS A 103 11.32 4.90 8.00
C HIS A 103 10.79 3.97 9.10
N LYS A 104 9.48 3.97 9.37
CA LYS A 104 8.87 3.14 10.44
C LYS A 104 9.24 1.66 10.34
N LEU A 105 9.44 1.16 9.12
CA LEU A 105 9.82 -0.24 8.88
C LEU A 105 11.25 -0.57 9.38
N LEU A 106 12.03 0.45 9.76
CA LEU A 106 13.42 0.35 10.19
C LEU A 106 13.60 0.76 11.66
N ARG A 107 12.51 0.81 12.45
CA ARG A 107 12.56 1.03 13.90
C ARG A 107 13.48 -0.01 14.56
N LYS A 108 14.15 0.39 15.65
CA LYS A 108 15.19 -0.42 16.30
C LYS A 108 14.65 -1.75 16.84
N GLU A 109 13.40 -1.78 17.30
CA GLU A 109 12.76 -2.99 17.82
C GLU A 109 12.69 -4.14 16.79
N PHE A 110 12.70 -3.83 15.50
CA PHE A 110 12.63 -4.82 14.42
C PHE A 110 13.98 -5.14 13.77
N GLU A 111 15.08 -4.58 14.28
CA GLU A 111 16.40 -4.69 13.64
C GLU A 111 16.83 -6.15 13.43
N THR A 112 16.54 -7.03 14.41
CA THR A 112 16.86 -8.45 14.32
C THR A 112 16.05 -9.14 13.23
N GLN A 113 14.74 -8.87 13.17
CA GLN A 113 13.80 -9.46 12.23
C GLN A 113 14.08 -8.97 10.80
N VAL A 114 14.39 -7.68 10.62
CA VAL A 114 14.82 -7.11 9.33
C VAL A 114 16.09 -7.80 8.82
N GLU A 115 17.06 -8.05 9.70
CA GLU A 115 18.29 -8.73 9.33
C GLU A 115 18.06 -10.22 9.00
N GLN A 116 17.19 -10.91 9.74
CA GLN A 116 16.77 -12.28 9.39
C GLN A 116 16.07 -12.34 8.02
N LEU A 117 15.18 -11.39 7.75
CA LEU A 117 14.49 -11.27 6.47
C LEU A 117 15.48 -11.04 5.32
N ARG A 118 16.48 -10.19 5.53
CA ARG A 118 17.57 -9.95 4.57
C ARG A 118 18.31 -11.24 4.24
N HIS A 119 18.73 -12.00 5.25
CA HIS A 119 19.44 -13.28 5.06
C HIS A 119 18.57 -14.30 4.31
N ALA A 120 17.27 -14.39 4.64
CA ALA A 120 16.35 -15.29 3.94
C ALA A 120 16.20 -14.92 2.44
N LEU A 121 16.12 -13.62 2.13
CA LEU A 121 16.11 -13.13 0.75
C LEU A 121 17.45 -13.34 0.03
N GLU A 122 18.56 -13.23 0.74
CA GLU A 122 19.90 -13.52 0.21
C GLU A 122 20.02 -15.00 -0.17
N GLN A 123 19.64 -15.90 0.73
CA GLN A 123 19.57 -17.34 0.46
C GLN A 123 18.66 -17.64 -0.74
N PHE A 124 17.50 -16.99 -0.82
CA PHE A 124 16.58 -17.15 -1.95
C PHE A 124 17.21 -16.69 -3.27
N ASN A 125 17.96 -15.58 -3.24
CA ASN A 125 18.68 -15.11 -4.40
C ASN A 125 19.77 -16.11 -4.82
N GLU A 126 20.59 -16.59 -3.90
CA GLU A 126 21.69 -17.50 -4.22
C GLU A 126 21.20 -18.84 -4.79
N GLN A 127 20.19 -19.44 -4.16
CA GLN A 127 19.70 -20.77 -4.51
C GLN A 127 18.81 -20.74 -5.76
N TYR A 128 17.96 -19.73 -5.89
CA TYR A 128 16.89 -19.76 -6.88
C TYR A 128 16.94 -18.63 -7.90
N MET A 129 17.28 -17.39 -7.54
CA MET A 129 17.16 -16.26 -8.49
C MET A 129 18.42 -15.95 -9.29
N GLN A 130 19.59 -16.05 -8.66
CA GLN A 130 20.93 -15.79 -9.21
C GLN A 130 21.08 -14.41 -9.86
N LEU A 131 20.48 -13.38 -9.26
CA LEU A 131 20.50 -12.01 -9.77
C LEU A 131 21.73 -11.28 -9.20
N ALA A 132 22.72 -11.01 -10.05
CA ALA A 132 23.93 -10.29 -9.66
C ALA A 132 23.62 -8.82 -9.36
N GLU A 133 22.77 -8.21 -10.17
CA GLU A 133 22.25 -6.85 -10.06
C GLU A 133 21.49 -6.59 -8.75
N PHE A 134 20.93 -7.62 -8.13
CA PHE A 134 20.16 -7.49 -6.89
C PHE A 134 21.03 -7.60 -5.64
N LYS A 135 22.28 -8.06 -5.75
CA LYS A 135 23.17 -8.29 -4.59
C LYS A 135 23.41 -7.04 -3.74
N TRP A 136 23.45 -5.86 -4.34
CA TRP A 136 23.62 -4.62 -3.58
C TRP A 136 22.46 -4.39 -2.58
N PHE A 137 21.22 -4.65 -2.99
CA PHE A 137 20.03 -4.57 -2.13
C PHE A 137 19.99 -5.63 -1.04
N LEU A 138 20.87 -6.65 -1.11
CA LEU A 138 21.00 -7.69 -0.10
C LEU A 138 22.11 -7.38 0.91
N THR A 139 22.83 -6.26 0.78
CA THR A 139 23.69 -5.74 1.87
C THR A 139 22.83 -5.14 2.98
N SER A 140 23.34 -5.04 4.22
CA SER A 140 22.55 -4.44 5.32
C SER A 140 22.08 -3.01 5.00
N ASN A 141 22.93 -2.17 4.41
CA ASN A 141 22.54 -0.82 3.99
C ASN A 141 21.58 -0.84 2.78
N GLY A 142 21.87 -1.62 1.75
CA GLY A 142 21.03 -1.70 0.56
C GLY A 142 19.63 -2.23 0.85
N PHE A 143 19.50 -3.18 1.80
CA PHE A 143 18.21 -3.74 2.19
C PHE A 143 17.36 -2.72 2.95
N ARG A 144 17.96 -1.96 3.86
CA ARG A 144 17.27 -0.84 4.54
C ARG A 144 16.76 0.19 3.54
N GLN A 145 17.58 0.52 2.53
CA GLN A 145 17.15 1.42 1.45
C GLN A 145 16.04 0.82 0.58
N LEU A 146 16.06 -0.49 0.32
CA LEU A 146 14.98 -1.18 -0.39
C LEU A 146 13.65 -1.07 0.37
N LEU A 147 13.65 -1.34 1.68
CA LEU A 147 12.46 -1.27 2.52
C LEU A 147 11.91 0.17 2.59
N ALA A 148 12.79 1.17 2.76
CA ALA A 148 12.38 2.56 2.74
C ALA A 148 11.79 2.97 1.37
N LEU A 149 12.41 2.54 0.27
CA LEU A 149 11.90 2.83 -1.08
C LEU A 149 10.51 2.23 -1.29
N LEU A 150 10.30 0.99 -0.89
CA LEU A 150 9.00 0.33 -1.01
C LEU A 150 7.96 0.97 -0.10
N GLY A 151 8.30 1.23 1.16
CA GLY A 151 7.40 1.88 2.12
C GLY A 151 6.90 3.24 1.66
N ARG A 152 7.77 4.05 1.03
CA ARG A 152 7.43 5.39 0.52
C ARG A 152 6.59 5.39 -0.76
N ASN A 153 6.80 4.40 -1.63
CA ASN A 153 6.27 4.43 -3.00
C ASN A 153 5.11 3.45 -3.25
N GLN A 154 4.87 2.54 -2.32
CA GLN A 154 3.79 1.59 -2.45
C GLN A 154 2.44 2.29 -2.24
N GLN A 155 1.49 1.97 -3.11
CA GLN A 155 0.10 2.36 -2.97
C GLN A 155 -0.75 1.13 -2.67
N GLY A 156 -1.61 1.24 -1.65
CA GLY A 156 -2.67 0.28 -1.40
C GLY A 156 -3.68 0.29 -2.55
N VAL A 157 -4.06 -0.90 -3.01
CA VAL A 157 -5.15 -1.11 -3.96
C VAL A 157 -6.44 -1.09 -3.16
N GLY A 158 -6.99 0.11 -3.05
CA GLY A 158 -8.17 0.47 -2.27
C GLY A 158 -9.48 -0.04 -2.89
N THR A 159 -9.50 -1.30 -3.34
CA THR A 159 -10.71 -1.97 -3.78
C THR A 159 -11.20 -2.83 -2.63
N SER A 160 -12.49 -2.76 -2.34
CA SER A 160 -13.13 -3.58 -1.31
C SER A 160 -14.49 -4.00 -1.84
N SER A 161 -14.69 -5.31 -1.94
CA SER A 161 -15.98 -5.87 -2.33
C SER A 161 -17.11 -5.43 -1.38
N LEU A 162 -16.78 -5.22 -0.10
CA LEU A 162 -17.71 -4.70 0.91
C LEU A 162 -18.00 -3.22 0.68
N ALA A 163 -16.97 -2.37 0.55
CA ALA A 163 -17.16 -0.93 0.31
C ALA A 163 -17.93 -0.66 -0.99
N LEU A 164 -17.68 -1.45 -2.04
CA LEU A 164 -18.45 -1.39 -3.27
C LEU A 164 -19.92 -1.76 -3.05
N TRP A 165 -20.19 -2.81 -2.28
CA TRP A 165 -21.55 -3.20 -1.93
C TRP A 165 -22.26 -2.09 -1.13
N VAL A 166 -21.59 -1.50 -0.14
CA VAL A 166 -22.09 -0.35 0.64
C VAL A 166 -22.47 0.82 -0.27
N LYS A 167 -21.55 1.25 -1.15
CA LYS A 167 -21.80 2.33 -2.12
C LYS A 167 -23.00 2.05 -3.02
N ASN A 168 -23.17 0.79 -3.46
CA ASN A 168 -24.32 0.40 -4.26
C ASN A 168 -25.62 0.45 -3.44
N CYS A 169 -25.60 0.07 -2.17
CA CYS A 169 -26.76 0.19 -1.26
C CYS A 169 -27.16 1.66 -1.03
N GLU A 170 -26.18 2.55 -0.84
CA GLU A 170 -26.40 3.99 -0.69
C GLU A 170 -27.02 4.60 -1.96
N ALA A 171 -26.46 4.28 -3.13
CA ALA A 171 -26.98 4.77 -4.42
C ALA A 171 -28.42 4.29 -4.72
N LEU A 172 -28.81 3.12 -4.23
CA LEU A 172 -30.19 2.63 -4.31
C LEU A 172 -31.13 3.32 -3.31
N SER A 173 -30.58 3.90 -2.25
CA SER A 173 -31.32 4.63 -1.21
C SER A 173 -31.50 6.11 -1.55
N GLU A 174 -30.75 6.64 -2.52
CA GLU A 174 -30.98 8.00 -3.04
C GLU A 174 -32.33 8.07 -3.78
N PRO A 175 -33.22 9.02 -3.43
CA PRO A 175 -34.54 9.09 -4.02
C PRO A 175 -34.46 9.47 -5.50
N GLN A 176 -34.62 8.49 -6.38
CA GLN A 176 -34.88 8.68 -7.80
C GLN A 176 -36.25 9.36 -7.97
N GLN A 177 -36.28 10.70 -7.99
CA GLN A 177 -37.44 11.52 -8.37
C GLN A 177 -38.82 11.00 -7.90
N ALA A 178 -39.08 10.92 -6.59
CA ALA A 178 -40.47 10.80 -6.09
C ALA A 178 -40.60 11.22 -4.62
N THR A 179 -41.37 12.29 -4.42
CA THR A 179 -42.12 12.72 -3.21
C THR A 179 -41.60 12.27 -1.82
N ALA A 180 -41.20 13.27 -1.02
CA ALA A 180 -40.63 13.23 0.32
C ALA A 180 -41.51 12.64 1.46
N ALA A 181 -42.27 11.56 1.24
CA ALA A 181 -43.21 11.05 2.25
C ALA A 181 -43.08 9.55 2.61
N ALA A 182 -42.12 8.79 2.07
CA ALA A 182 -42.03 7.35 2.35
C ALA A 182 -40.61 6.76 2.55
N ALA A 183 -39.54 7.56 2.52
CA ALA A 183 -38.16 7.04 2.47
C ALA A 183 -37.49 6.74 3.83
N ALA A 184 -38.21 6.87 4.96
CA ALA A 184 -37.55 6.98 6.27
C ALA A 184 -37.22 5.66 7.05
N PRO A 185 -37.84 4.47 6.84
CA PRO A 185 -37.49 3.29 7.66
C PRO A 185 -36.44 2.35 7.03
N ALA A 186 -36.53 2.06 5.73
CA ALA A 186 -35.71 1.03 5.09
C ALA A 186 -34.23 1.43 4.95
N THR A 187 -33.96 2.73 4.74
CA THR A 187 -32.61 3.28 4.67
C THR A 187 -31.90 3.17 6.03
N SER A 188 -32.62 3.31 7.16
CA SER A 188 -31.99 3.18 8.48
C SER A 188 -31.65 1.74 8.86
N GLU A 189 -32.48 0.76 8.47
CA GLU A 189 -32.18 -0.66 8.76
C GLU A 189 -30.95 -1.15 7.98
N VAL A 190 -30.81 -0.75 6.70
CA VAL A 190 -29.64 -1.10 5.88
C VAL A 190 -28.38 -0.43 6.43
N SER A 191 -28.43 0.86 6.78
CA SER A 191 -27.29 1.55 7.41
C SER A 191 -26.89 0.90 8.74
N GLN A 192 -27.84 0.61 9.63
CA GLN A 192 -27.56 -0.09 10.89
C GLN A 192 -26.93 -1.47 10.67
N PHE A 193 -27.36 -2.18 9.63
CA PHE A 193 -26.76 -3.47 9.28
C PHE A 193 -25.33 -3.32 8.74
N ILE A 194 -25.07 -2.31 7.91
CA ILE A 194 -23.73 -1.96 7.43
C ILE A 194 -22.81 -1.61 8.60
N ASP A 195 -23.26 -0.75 9.51
CA ASP A 195 -22.51 -0.37 10.72
C ASP A 195 -22.18 -1.61 11.56
N ALA A 196 -23.17 -2.48 11.80
CA ALA A 196 -22.97 -3.73 12.53
C ALA A 196 -22.01 -4.71 11.85
N ILE A 197 -21.89 -4.69 10.51
CA ILE A 197 -20.86 -5.45 9.80
C ILE A 197 -19.49 -4.87 10.09
N TYR A 198 -19.30 -3.55 9.92
CA TYR A 198 -18.01 -2.91 10.15
C TYR A 198 -17.54 -3.07 11.61
N THR A 199 -18.43 -2.90 12.60
CA THR A 199 -18.09 -3.16 14.01
C THR A 199 -17.61 -4.59 14.23
N LYS A 200 -18.31 -5.59 13.67
CA LYS A 200 -17.89 -7.00 13.82
C LYS A 200 -16.59 -7.33 13.11
N ILE A 201 -16.31 -6.67 11.99
CA ILE A 201 -15.02 -6.81 11.31
C ILE A 201 -13.95 -6.24 12.21
N ASP A 202 -14.12 -5.01 12.71
CA ASP A 202 -13.18 -4.35 13.61
C ASP A 202 -12.91 -5.17 14.88
N ASP A 203 -13.96 -5.71 15.52
CA ASP A 203 -13.85 -6.59 16.70
C ASP A 203 -12.97 -7.83 16.48
N VAL A 204 -12.88 -8.31 15.23
CA VAL A 204 -12.18 -9.57 14.87
C VAL A 204 -10.83 -9.31 14.21
N SER A 205 -10.73 -8.32 13.35
CA SER A 205 -9.54 -8.02 12.55
C SER A 205 -8.75 -6.79 13.01
N GLY A 206 -9.29 -6.00 13.95
CA GLY A 206 -8.83 -4.64 14.21
C GLY A 206 -9.11 -3.71 13.02
N GLU A 207 -8.38 -2.59 12.97
CA GLU A 207 -8.56 -1.52 12.00
C GLU A 207 -8.61 -2.06 10.55
N PHE A 208 -9.82 -2.07 9.98
CA PHE A 208 -10.08 -2.62 8.67
C PHE A 208 -9.68 -1.63 7.58
N ILE A 209 -8.58 -1.91 6.88
CA ILE A 209 -8.23 -1.15 5.69
C ILE A 209 -8.99 -1.74 4.50
N ASP A 210 -9.73 -0.90 3.76
CA ASP A 210 -10.34 -1.22 2.46
C ASP A 210 -9.28 -1.45 1.36
N CYS A 211 -8.29 -2.31 1.61
CA CYS A 211 -7.13 -2.53 0.78
C CYS A 211 -6.98 -4.03 0.48
N GLU A 212 -7.38 -4.44 -0.72
CA GLU A 212 -7.28 -5.83 -1.19
C GLU A 212 -5.87 -6.20 -1.69
N GLY A 213 -4.95 -5.24 -1.78
CA GLY A 213 -3.57 -5.52 -2.20
C GLY A 213 -2.69 -4.28 -2.33
N SER A 214 -1.53 -4.43 -2.97
CA SER A 214 -0.61 -3.31 -3.15
C SER A 214 0.13 -3.32 -4.46
N GLY A 215 0.56 -2.13 -4.89
CA GLY A 215 1.28 -1.94 -6.14
C GLY A 215 2.22 -0.74 -6.13
N LEU A 216 3.14 -0.73 -7.09
CA LEU A 216 4.00 0.40 -7.41
C LEU A 216 3.48 1.05 -8.69
N PHE A 217 3.05 2.31 -8.60
CA PHE A 217 2.39 3.02 -9.70
C PHE A 217 3.25 4.18 -10.17
N LYS A 218 4.07 3.92 -11.20
CA LYS A 218 5.06 4.86 -11.73
C LYS A 218 4.59 6.31 -11.85
N LEU A 219 3.42 6.54 -12.46
CA LEU A 219 2.92 7.91 -12.67
C LEU A 219 2.39 8.55 -11.38
N GLN A 220 1.78 7.74 -10.50
CA GLN A 220 1.28 8.24 -9.22
C GLN A 220 2.44 8.56 -8.26
N SER A 221 3.53 7.78 -8.28
CA SER A 221 4.73 8.05 -7.47
C SER A 221 5.44 9.36 -7.82
N CYS A 222 5.05 10.04 -8.91
CA CYS A 222 5.53 11.39 -9.24
C CYS A 222 4.71 12.51 -8.58
N LEU A 223 3.56 12.20 -7.95
CA LEU A 223 2.67 13.19 -7.37
C LEU A 223 3.04 13.43 -5.90
N ASN A 224 3.41 14.66 -5.56
CA ASN A 224 3.79 15.01 -4.19
C ASN A 224 2.59 15.12 -3.25
N HIS A 225 2.90 15.10 -1.95
CA HIS A 225 1.95 15.30 -0.88
C HIS A 225 1.53 16.77 -0.72
N SER A 226 0.24 17.00 -0.48
CA SER A 226 -0.26 18.21 0.19
C SER A 226 -1.36 17.84 1.19
N CYS A 227 -1.39 18.46 2.38
CA CYS A 227 -2.52 18.31 3.31
C CYS A 227 -3.81 18.97 2.78
N ASP A 228 -3.66 19.87 1.80
CA ASP A 228 -4.73 20.51 1.03
C ASP A 228 -4.51 20.18 -0.46
N ALA A 229 -4.75 18.91 -0.80
CA ALA A 229 -4.48 18.35 -2.12
C ALA A 229 -5.54 18.77 -3.15
N ASN A 230 -5.14 18.85 -4.43
CA ASN A 230 -6.04 19.18 -5.55
C ASN A 230 -6.45 17.97 -6.40
N ALA A 231 -5.93 16.80 -6.07
CA ALA A 231 -6.33 15.53 -6.64
C ALA A 231 -6.37 14.43 -5.57
N GLU A 232 -7.07 13.35 -5.89
CA GLU A 232 -7.17 12.16 -5.07
C GLU A 232 -7.03 10.89 -5.90
N ILE A 233 -6.71 9.80 -5.21
CA ILE A 233 -6.57 8.48 -5.80
C ILE A 233 -7.90 7.75 -5.73
N GLN A 234 -8.37 7.24 -6.87
CA GLN A 234 -9.57 6.42 -6.96
C GLN A 234 -9.36 5.18 -7.82
N TYR A 235 -10.08 4.11 -7.50
CA TYR A 235 -10.14 2.88 -8.31
C TYR A 235 -11.50 2.78 -9.01
N LEU A 236 -11.72 3.65 -10.00
CA LEU A 236 -13.02 3.87 -10.67
C LEU A 236 -13.70 2.62 -11.24
N HIS A 237 -12.91 1.58 -11.50
CA HIS A 237 -13.38 0.33 -12.11
C HIS A 237 -13.31 -0.87 -11.16
N ASN A 238 -13.08 -0.63 -9.86
CA ASN A 238 -12.91 -1.67 -8.82
C ASN A 238 -11.93 -2.78 -9.28
N ASN A 239 -10.79 -2.35 -9.80
CA ASN A 239 -9.70 -3.21 -10.22
C ASN A 239 -8.37 -2.54 -9.83
N SER A 240 -7.25 -3.15 -10.19
CA SER A 240 -5.92 -2.62 -9.88
C SER A 240 -5.51 -1.38 -10.72
N THR A 241 -6.43 -0.77 -11.49
CA THR A 241 -6.15 0.44 -12.27
C THR A 241 -6.43 1.68 -11.43
N LEU A 242 -5.34 2.36 -11.08
CA LEU A 242 -5.36 3.60 -10.33
C LEU A 242 -5.72 4.79 -11.23
N SER A 243 -6.69 5.59 -10.79
CA SER A 243 -7.10 6.85 -11.43
C SER A 243 -6.76 8.03 -10.52
N VAL A 244 -6.19 9.09 -11.08
CA VAL A 244 -5.94 10.36 -10.40
C VAL A 244 -7.07 11.30 -10.79
N VAL A 245 -7.92 11.66 -9.84
CA VAL A 245 -9.12 12.46 -10.06
C VAL A 245 -8.95 13.82 -9.39
N THR A 246 -9.17 14.90 -10.12
CA THR A 246 -9.08 16.26 -9.56
C THR A 246 -10.26 16.55 -8.65
N THR A 247 -10.01 17.08 -7.45
CA THR A 247 -11.06 17.46 -6.48
C THR A 247 -11.52 18.91 -6.65
N ARG A 248 -10.74 19.70 -7.40
CA ARG A 248 -11.05 21.08 -7.77
C ARG A 248 -10.45 21.43 -9.12
N LEU A 249 -10.82 22.60 -9.65
CA LEU A 249 -10.15 23.14 -10.83
C LEU A 249 -8.66 23.38 -10.54
N ILE A 250 -7.80 23.00 -11.48
CA ILE A 250 -6.35 23.14 -11.42
C ILE A 250 -5.92 24.14 -12.49
N SER A 251 -5.15 25.14 -12.11
CA SER A 251 -4.66 26.18 -13.02
C SER A 251 -3.51 25.64 -13.89
N ASN A 252 -3.25 26.30 -15.02
CA ASN A 252 -2.08 25.95 -15.83
C ASN A 252 -0.79 26.12 -15.02
N ASN A 253 0.11 25.13 -15.09
CA ASN A 253 1.35 25.01 -14.30
C ASN A 253 1.18 24.85 -12.78
N GLU A 254 -0.05 24.67 -12.28
CA GLU A 254 -0.25 24.26 -10.89
C GLU A 254 0.14 22.79 -10.72
N GLU A 255 0.92 22.48 -9.68
CA GLU A 255 1.34 21.12 -9.38
C GLU A 255 0.13 20.27 -8.97
N ILE A 256 0.04 19.05 -9.51
CA ILE A 256 -0.94 18.07 -9.08
C ILE A 256 -0.41 17.39 -7.82
N THR A 257 -1.12 17.54 -6.71
CA THR A 257 -0.77 16.96 -5.42
C THR A 257 -1.88 16.06 -4.92
N ILE A 258 -1.49 15.02 -4.18
CA ILE A 258 -2.41 14.09 -3.53
C ILE A 258 -2.19 14.11 -2.02
N ASN A 259 -3.15 13.62 -1.24
CA ASN A 259 -2.96 13.47 0.20
C ASN A 259 -2.58 12.03 0.54
N TYR A 260 -1.37 11.87 1.10
CA TYR A 260 -0.80 10.55 1.47
C TYR A 260 -1.38 9.96 2.75
N LEU A 261 -2.10 10.77 3.54
CA LEU A 261 -2.70 10.36 4.79
C LEU A 261 -4.06 9.70 4.54
N SER A 262 -4.46 8.80 5.43
CA SER A 262 -5.79 8.17 5.46
C SER A 262 -6.87 9.23 5.75
N GLU A 263 -8.15 8.90 5.52
CA GLU A 263 -9.23 9.84 5.78
C GLU A 263 -9.31 10.28 7.26
N CYS A 264 -9.06 9.37 8.20
CA CYS A 264 -8.99 9.69 9.63
C CYS A 264 -7.77 10.56 9.96
N ASP A 265 -6.60 10.31 9.37
CA ASP A 265 -5.38 11.06 9.66
C ASP A 265 -5.37 12.49 9.09
N ARG A 266 -6.10 12.73 7.99
CA ARG A 266 -6.16 14.04 7.31
C ARG A 266 -6.70 15.15 8.19
N ASN A 267 -7.58 14.83 9.14
CA ASN A 267 -8.25 15.80 9.99
C ASN A 267 -7.55 16.00 11.34
N ARG A 268 -6.48 15.25 11.61
CA ARG A 268 -5.69 15.38 12.85
C ARG A 268 -4.88 16.67 12.88
N SER A 269 -4.32 16.96 14.06
CA SER A 269 -3.51 18.16 14.30
C SER A 269 -2.29 18.22 13.37
N ARG A 270 -1.74 19.42 13.19
CA ARG A 270 -0.50 19.61 12.41
C ARG A 270 0.61 18.70 12.90
N HIS A 271 0.77 18.57 14.22
CA HIS A 271 1.79 17.73 14.84
C HIS A 271 1.67 16.26 14.40
N SER A 272 0.49 15.66 14.57
CA SER A 272 0.23 14.25 14.22
C SER A 272 0.47 13.99 12.74
N ARG A 273 -0.02 14.88 11.86
CA ARG A 273 0.21 14.75 10.41
C ARG A 273 1.70 14.81 10.07
N GLN A 274 2.47 15.69 10.72
CA GLN A 274 3.92 15.77 10.51
C GLN A 274 4.65 14.53 11.02
N LYS A 275 4.30 14.00 12.21
CA LYS A 275 4.86 12.75 12.75
C LYS A 275 4.64 11.60 11.75
N LEU A 276 3.41 11.41 11.29
CA LEU A 276 3.07 10.38 10.30
C LEU A 276 3.83 10.54 8.98
N LEU A 277 3.93 11.76 8.44
CA LEU A 277 4.64 12.01 7.19
C LEU A 277 6.16 11.78 7.32
N GLN A 278 6.75 12.15 8.46
CA GLN A 278 8.17 11.89 8.73
C GLN A 278 8.44 10.38 8.83
N GLU A 279 7.62 9.64 9.57
CA GLU A 279 7.84 8.21 9.80
C GLU A 279 7.58 7.35 8.55
N ASN A 280 6.62 7.72 7.71
CA ASN A 280 6.24 6.94 6.53
C ASN A 280 6.90 7.43 5.23
N TYR A 281 7.16 8.73 5.11
CA TYR A 281 7.56 9.35 3.84
C TYR A 281 8.88 10.14 3.90
N LEU A 282 9.45 10.29 5.10
CA LEU A 282 10.78 10.87 5.36
C LEU A 282 10.95 12.34 4.96
N PHE A 283 9.86 13.13 5.01
CA PHE A 283 9.91 14.56 4.73
C PHE A 283 9.06 15.36 5.74
N LEU A 284 9.31 16.67 5.78
CA LEU A 284 8.49 17.64 6.52
C LEU A 284 7.53 18.35 5.56
N CYS A 285 6.24 18.31 5.84
CA CYS A 285 5.25 18.95 4.98
C CYS A 285 5.26 20.47 5.17
N GLN A 286 5.37 21.20 4.06
CA GLN A 286 5.40 22.67 4.04
C GLN A 286 4.22 23.26 3.23
N CYS A 287 3.14 22.48 3.05
CA CYS A 287 1.97 22.95 2.33
C CYS A 287 1.28 24.12 3.06
N ASN A 288 0.43 24.86 2.35
CA ASN A 288 -0.26 26.04 2.88
C ASN A 288 -0.98 25.76 4.21
N ARG A 289 -1.64 24.61 4.32
CA ARG A 289 -2.34 24.19 5.56
C ARG A 289 -1.37 24.00 6.73
N CYS A 290 -0.25 23.31 6.51
CA CYS A 290 0.76 23.14 7.56
C CYS A 290 1.46 24.46 7.94
N THR A 291 1.57 25.40 7.00
CA THR A 291 2.12 26.73 7.28
C THR A 291 1.12 27.60 8.05
N SER A 292 -0.18 27.55 7.74
CA SER A 292 -1.20 28.32 8.47
C SER A 292 -1.41 27.83 9.90
N GLU A 293 -1.30 26.51 10.13
CA GLU A 293 -1.47 25.87 11.44
C GLU A 293 -0.20 25.91 12.30
N SER A 294 0.90 26.58 11.87
CA SER A 294 2.20 26.49 12.56
C SER A 294 2.23 27.13 13.95
N ALA A 295 1.25 27.97 14.28
CA ALA A 295 1.12 28.63 15.58
C ALA A 295 0.14 27.92 16.52
N GLU A 296 -0.52 26.86 16.06
CA GLU A 296 -1.40 26.05 16.90
C GLU A 296 -0.55 25.20 17.86
N PRO A 297 -1.03 24.95 19.10
CA PRO A 297 -0.34 24.09 20.03
C PRO A 297 -0.27 22.66 19.48
N ASP A 298 0.82 21.97 19.76
CA ASP A 298 0.99 20.55 19.46
C ASP A 298 0.15 19.73 20.47
N GLU A 299 -1.18 19.77 20.33
CA GLU A 299 -2.08 18.91 21.09
C GLU A 299 -2.33 17.62 20.30
N THR A 300 -1.99 16.50 20.93
CA THR A 300 -2.37 15.15 20.50
C THR A 300 -3.76 14.84 21.03
N SER A 301 -4.63 14.25 20.21
CA SER A 301 -5.97 13.84 20.66
C SER A 301 -5.85 12.73 21.72
N GLU A 302 -6.79 12.61 22.66
CA GLU A 302 -6.76 11.56 23.71
C GLU A 302 -6.62 10.12 23.14
N GLU A 303 -7.14 9.86 21.93
CA GLU A 303 -6.96 8.60 21.18
C GLU A 303 -5.50 8.29 20.78
N GLU A 304 -4.60 9.27 20.78
CA GLU A 304 -3.16 9.08 20.56
C GLU A 304 -2.43 8.70 21.84
N SER A 305 -2.93 9.15 22.99
CA SER A 305 -2.26 8.92 24.28
C SER A 305 -2.27 7.45 24.67
N GLU A 306 -3.24 6.65 24.22
CA GLU A 306 -3.28 5.21 24.47
C GLU A 306 -2.25 4.43 23.63
N ASN A 307 -1.97 4.86 22.40
CA ASN A 307 -0.95 4.25 21.54
C ASN A 307 0.48 4.68 21.93
N ASP A 308 0.67 5.91 22.40
CA ASP A 308 1.97 6.39 22.88
C ASP A 308 2.30 5.88 24.31
N MET A 309 1.31 5.42 25.10
CA MET A 309 1.52 4.86 26.46
C MET A 309 2.03 3.41 26.49
N GLU A 310 2.15 2.74 25.34
CA GLU A 310 2.85 1.46 25.20
C GLU A 310 4.34 1.63 24.82
N GLU A 311 4.83 2.86 24.64
CA GLU A 311 6.20 3.19 24.17
C GLU A 311 7.19 3.66 25.27
N ASP A 312 6.99 3.33 26.56
CA ASP A 312 7.96 3.59 27.66
C ASP A 312 8.55 2.32 28.32
#